data_AF-A0A0B0EQP6-F1
#
_entry.id   AF-A0A0B0EQP6-F1
#
_cell.length_a   1.000
_cell.length_b   1.000
_cell.length_c   1.000
_cell.angle_alpha   90.00
_cell.angle_beta   90.00
_cell.angle_gamma   90.00
#
_symmetry.space_group_name_H-M   'P 1'
#
loop_
_entity.id
_entity.type
_entity.pdbx_description
1 polymer ?
#
loop_
_entity_poly.entity_id
_entity_poly.type
_entity_poly.pdbx_seq_one_letter_code
_entity_poly.pdbx_strand_id
1 'polypeptide(L)'
;MDFNFHRPKGFTGKGDRYLYNISRGLKRYLLRAYQDLDNTTLVLPMKITEILSSACVELAEDLHNDIGIWRSYEQYNKALFNNTLPMTLDSGDKYDDASVEIDIPRIHHFLWVFYTILNPDTILSPGSKDLHYLAVGTTDFLHDKFVSLPKDSGVKKYLAQKNEYGWDVKKKIGMVGYTLIYVSTLFSKLYQ
;
A
#
# COMPACT_ATOMS: atom_id res chain seq x y z
N MET A 1 12.40 0.99 7.43
CA MET A 1 11.85 0.40 8.67
C MET A 1 12.14 -1.09 8.67
N ASP A 2 12.27 -1.71 9.83
CA ASP A 2 12.38 -3.17 9.91
C ASP A 2 10.97 -3.79 9.86
N PHE A 3 10.71 -4.56 8.81
CA PHE A 3 9.45 -5.27 8.65
C PHE A 3 9.24 -6.31 9.74
N ASN A 4 10.27 -6.86 10.38
CA ASN A 4 10.11 -7.94 11.36
C ASN A 4 9.27 -7.53 12.59
N PHE A 5 9.29 -6.25 12.97
CA PHE A 5 8.42 -5.71 14.03
C PHE A 5 6.99 -5.45 13.57
N HIS A 6 6.78 -5.45 12.27
CA HIS A 6 5.54 -5.18 11.54
C HIS A 6 4.98 -6.49 10.93
N ARG A 7 5.19 -7.62 11.61
CA ARG A 7 4.65 -8.94 11.19
C ARG A 7 4.02 -9.72 12.35
N PRO A 8 3.02 -10.58 12.05
CA PRO A 8 2.46 -11.48 13.04
C PRO A 8 3.52 -12.48 13.56
N LYS A 9 3.73 -12.49 14.88
CA LYS A 9 4.72 -13.37 15.53
C LYS A 9 4.47 -14.84 15.22
N GLY A 10 5.50 -15.56 14.82
CA GLY A 10 5.43 -16.99 14.51
C GLY A 10 4.93 -17.33 13.11
N PHE A 11 4.57 -16.33 12.30
CA PHE A 11 4.13 -16.53 10.92
C PHE A 11 5.12 -15.85 9.97
N THR A 12 5.74 -16.66 9.10
CA THR A 12 6.70 -16.18 8.10
C THR A 12 6.35 -16.71 6.72
N GLY A 13 6.46 -15.84 5.72
CA GLY A 13 6.42 -16.16 4.30
C GLY A 13 7.83 -16.19 3.72
N LYS A 14 8.04 -17.01 2.69
CA LYS A 14 9.29 -16.98 1.92
C LYS A 14 9.52 -15.61 1.26
N GLY A 15 8.45 -14.86 0.96
CA GLY A 15 8.49 -13.51 0.40
C GLY A 15 8.96 -12.45 1.41
N ASP A 16 8.67 -12.63 2.70
CA ASP A 16 8.87 -11.61 3.74
C ASP A 16 10.33 -11.13 3.83
N ARG A 17 11.30 -12.04 3.61
CA ARG A 17 12.73 -11.73 3.67
C ARG A 17 13.21 -10.70 2.64
N TYR A 18 12.44 -10.50 1.57
CA TYR A 18 12.80 -9.59 0.48
C TYR A 18 12.26 -8.17 0.70
N LEU A 19 11.19 -8.02 1.48
CA LEU A 19 10.41 -6.78 1.57
C LEU A 19 11.23 -5.61 2.13
N TYR A 20 12.11 -5.86 3.09
CA TYR A 20 13.02 -4.84 3.62
C TYR A 20 13.94 -4.26 2.53
N ASN A 21 14.54 -5.12 1.72
CA ASN A 21 15.45 -4.69 0.65
C ASN A 21 14.70 -3.98 -0.48
N ILE A 22 13.48 -4.43 -0.80
CA ILE A 22 12.61 -3.79 -1.78
C ILE A 22 12.21 -2.41 -1.30
N SER A 23 11.77 -2.25 -0.05
CA SER A 23 11.42 -0.94 0.54
C SER A 23 12.62 0.01 0.54
N ARG A 24 13.81 -0.47 0.93
CA ARG A 24 15.04 0.35 0.86
C ARG A 24 15.41 0.73 -0.58
N GLY A 25 15.12 -0.13 -1.54
CA GLY A 25 15.27 0.16 -2.97
C GLY A 25 14.29 1.23 -3.44
N LEU A 26 13.00 1.08 -3.11
CA LEU A 26 11.95 2.03 -3.45
C LEU A 26 12.19 3.40 -2.80
N LYS A 27 12.65 3.45 -1.54
CA LYS A 27 13.07 4.69 -0.88
C LYS A 27 14.13 5.43 -1.71
N ARG A 28 15.15 4.72 -2.19
CA ARG A 28 16.21 5.34 -3.01
C ARG A 28 15.69 5.79 -4.36
N TYR A 29 14.78 5.02 -4.96
CA TYR A 29 14.09 5.41 -6.18
C TYR A 29 13.32 6.73 -5.98
N LEU A 30 12.45 6.79 -4.97
CA LEU A 30 11.64 7.99 -4.67
C LEU A 30 12.51 9.22 -4.41
N LEU A 31 13.57 9.09 -3.60
CA LEU A 31 14.48 10.21 -3.33
C LEU A 31 15.19 10.76 -4.58
N ARG A 32 15.37 9.92 -5.61
CA ARG A 32 15.89 10.38 -6.92
C ARG A 32 14.78 11.01 -7.73
N ALA A 33 13.62 10.36 -7.85
CA ALA A 33 12.47 10.88 -8.57
C ALA A 33 12.01 12.25 -8.06
N TYR A 34 12.17 12.53 -6.76
CA TYR A 34 11.88 13.84 -6.16
C TYR A 34 12.71 14.99 -6.74
N GLN A 35 13.88 14.72 -7.32
CA GLN A 35 14.74 15.73 -7.93
C GLN A 35 14.14 16.26 -9.26
N ASP A 36 13.24 15.49 -9.86
CA ASP A 36 12.63 15.77 -11.15
C ASP A 36 11.20 16.34 -11.01
N LEU A 37 10.71 16.55 -9.78
CA LEU A 37 9.35 17.05 -9.54
C LEU A 37 9.29 18.58 -9.63
N ASP A 38 8.26 19.08 -10.30
CA ASP A 38 7.95 20.51 -10.35
C ASP A 38 7.28 20.97 -9.04
N ASN A 39 6.44 20.11 -8.46
CA ASN A 39 5.69 20.36 -7.24
C ASN A 39 6.49 19.94 -5.99
N THR A 40 7.09 20.93 -5.34
CA THR A 40 7.87 20.73 -4.12
C THR A 40 7.07 20.19 -2.93
N THR A 41 5.73 20.30 -2.93
CA THR A 41 4.88 19.73 -1.86
C THR A 41 4.83 18.20 -1.87
N LEU A 42 5.16 17.57 -3.00
CA LEU A 42 5.30 16.12 -3.12
C LEU A 42 6.68 15.60 -2.69
N VAL A 43 7.63 16.50 -2.41
CA VAL A 43 8.96 16.14 -1.90
C VAL A 43 8.88 15.90 -0.40
N LEU A 44 8.85 14.63 -0.02
CA LEU A 44 8.74 14.24 1.39
C LEU A 44 10.10 14.22 2.08
N PRO A 45 10.18 14.59 3.38
CA PRO A 45 11.39 14.38 4.18
C PRO A 45 11.84 12.91 4.16
N MET A 46 13.13 12.67 4.33
CA MET A 46 13.72 11.32 4.23
C MET A 46 13.04 10.27 5.13
N LYS A 47 12.67 10.65 6.37
CA LYS A 47 11.97 9.77 7.30
C LYS A 47 10.56 9.41 6.81
N ILE A 48 9.84 10.38 6.26
CA ILE A 48 8.48 10.18 5.73
C ILE A 48 8.52 9.36 4.44
N THR A 49 9.53 9.58 3.60
CA THR A 49 9.78 8.75 2.40
C THR A 49 10.03 7.27 2.74
N GLU A 50 10.65 7.01 3.89
CA GLU A 50 10.84 5.64 4.39
C GLU A 50 9.52 4.98 4.82
N ILE A 51 8.57 5.76 5.35
CA ILE A 51 7.22 5.30 5.65
C ILE A 51 6.48 5.00 4.35
N LEU A 52 6.47 5.96 3.42
CA LEU A 52 5.82 5.81 2.12
C LEU A 52 6.32 4.57 1.37
N SER A 53 7.64 4.42 1.21
CA SER A 53 8.24 3.26 0.53
C SER A 53 7.90 1.93 1.19
N SER A 54 7.84 1.88 2.52
CA SER A 54 7.45 0.65 3.23
C SER A 54 5.97 0.35 3.03
N ALA A 55 5.11 1.37 3.08
CA ALA A 55 3.68 1.26 2.87
C ALA A 55 3.33 0.80 1.44
N CYS A 56 4.00 1.35 0.41
CA CYS A 56 3.85 0.89 -0.98
C CYS A 56 4.27 -0.57 -1.16
N VAL A 57 5.30 -1.03 -0.45
CA VAL A 57 5.74 -2.44 -0.48
C VAL A 57 4.74 -3.38 0.21
N GLU A 58 4.10 -2.95 1.30
CA GLU A 58 3.02 -3.72 1.92
C GLU A 58 1.78 -3.81 1.03
N LEU A 59 1.42 -2.72 0.35
CA LEU A 59 0.35 -2.76 -0.66
C LEU A 59 0.70 -3.74 -1.78
N ALA A 60 1.91 -3.67 -2.33
CA ALA A 60 2.35 -4.60 -3.37
C ALA A 60 2.35 -6.05 -2.89
N GLU A 61 2.72 -6.31 -1.62
CA GLU A 61 2.64 -7.63 -1.03
C GLU A 61 1.19 -8.12 -0.90
N ASP A 62 0.29 -7.27 -0.44
CA ASP A 62 -1.15 -7.56 -0.34
C ASP A 62 -1.72 -7.94 -1.71
N LEU A 63 -1.39 -7.17 -2.74
CA LEU A 63 -1.81 -7.43 -4.11
C LEU A 63 -1.20 -8.74 -4.65
N HIS A 64 0.13 -8.87 -4.61
CA HIS A 64 0.86 -10.02 -5.17
C HIS A 64 0.44 -11.36 -4.56
N ASN A 65 0.20 -11.36 -3.25
CA ASN A 65 -0.16 -12.57 -2.52
C ASN A 65 -1.67 -12.78 -2.42
N ASP A 66 -2.49 -11.84 -2.89
CA ASP A 66 -3.94 -11.81 -2.64
C ASP A 66 -4.25 -12.01 -1.15
N ILE A 67 -3.71 -11.14 -0.29
CA ILE A 67 -3.99 -11.17 1.15
C ILE A 67 -5.43 -10.71 1.40
N GLY A 68 -5.89 -9.75 0.60
CA GLY A 68 -7.30 -9.36 0.47
C GLY A 68 -7.66 -8.08 1.23
N ILE A 69 -6.68 -7.33 1.73
CA ILE A 69 -6.96 -6.09 2.47
C ILE A 69 -7.41 -4.99 1.50
N TRP A 70 -6.65 -4.76 0.43
CA TRP A 70 -6.97 -3.81 -0.63
C TRP A 70 -8.24 -4.19 -1.36
N ARG A 71 -8.40 -5.47 -1.72
CA ARG A 71 -9.65 -5.98 -2.31
C ARG A 71 -10.86 -5.68 -1.41
N SER A 72 -10.72 -5.87 -0.10
CA SER A 72 -11.78 -5.53 0.85
C SER A 72 -12.06 -4.02 0.83
N TYR A 73 -11.03 -3.17 0.81
CA TYR A 73 -11.18 -1.72 0.70
C TYR A 73 -11.95 -1.31 -0.57
N GLU A 74 -11.59 -1.86 -1.75
CA GLU A 74 -12.29 -1.61 -3.01
C GLU A 74 -13.77 -2.08 -2.95
N GLN A 75 -14.02 -3.27 -2.42
CA GLN A 75 -15.37 -3.82 -2.28
C GLN A 75 -16.24 -3.01 -1.32
N TYR A 76 -15.69 -2.59 -0.17
CA TYR A 76 -16.41 -1.76 0.79
C TYR A 76 -16.72 -0.38 0.21
N ASN A 77 -15.79 0.24 -0.53
CA ASN A 77 -16.06 1.51 -1.21
C ASN A 77 -17.20 1.38 -2.22
N LYS A 78 -17.19 0.32 -3.03
CA LYS A 78 -18.26 0.02 -3.99
C LYS A 78 -19.60 -0.23 -3.30
N ALA A 79 -19.61 -0.99 -2.20
CA ALA A 79 -20.83 -1.28 -1.45
C ALA A 79 -21.44 -0.04 -0.79
N LEU A 80 -20.62 0.88 -0.28
CA LEU A 80 -21.08 2.08 0.44
C LEU A 80 -21.44 3.24 -0.49
N PHE A 81 -20.62 3.49 -1.51
CA PHE A 81 -20.72 4.69 -2.35
C PHE A 81 -21.18 4.39 -3.77
N ASN A 82 -21.38 3.10 -4.12
CA ASN A 82 -21.67 2.65 -5.47
C ASN A 82 -20.66 3.17 -6.51
N ASN A 83 -19.42 3.39 -6.07
CA ASN A 83 -18.32 3.88 -6.89
C ASN A 83 -17.16 2.88 -6.87
N THR A 84 -16.59 2.63 -8.04
CA THR A 84 -15.46 1.71 -8.20
C THR A 84 -14.17 2.46 -7.88
N LEU A 85 -13.31 1.88 -7.06
CA LEU A 85 -11.93 2.35 -6.92
C LEU A 85 -11.07 1.71 -8.02
N PRO A 86 -9.97 2.34 -8.42
CA PRO A 86 -9.41 3.63 -7.97
C PRO A 86 -10.22 4.89 -8.34
N MET A 87 -10.28 5.90 -7.45
CA MET A 87 -10.97 7.20 -7.73
C MET A 87 -10.17 8.14 -8.64
N THR A 88 -8.97 7.73 -9.05
CA THR A 88 -8.08 8.47 -9.96
C THR A 88 -8.34 8.16 -11.43
N LEU A 89 -9.30 7.28 -11.74
CA LEU A 89 -9.71 6.93 -13.10
C LEU A 89 -10.59 8.02 -13.72
N ASP A 90 -10.53 8.15 -15.04
CA ASP A 90 -11.39 9.09 -15.75
C ASP A 90 -12.83 8.55 -15.83
N SER A 91 -13.79 9.46 -15.93
CA SER A 91 -15.20 9.09 -16.00
C SER A 91 -15.51 8.27 -17.25
N GLY A 92 -15.85 6.99 -17.06
CA GLY A 92 -16.20 6.06 -18.14
C GLY A 92 -15.17 4.96 -18.38
N ASP A 93 -14.02 5.01 -17.71
CA ASP A 93 -13.04 3.93 -17.76
C ASP A 93 -13.62 2.64 -17.19
N LYS A 94 -13.51 1.56 -17.98
CA LYS A 94 -13.82 0.21 -17.51
C LYS A 94 -12.61 -0.30 -16.76
N TYR A 95 -12.75 -0.41 -15.44
CA TYR A 95 -11.73 -0.96 -14.57
C TYR A 95 -12.16 -2.32 -14.03
N ASP A 96 -11.30 -3.32 -14.22
CA ASP A 96 -11.53 -4.67 -13.71
C ASP A 96 -11.13 -4.75 -12.23
N ASP A 97 -12.11 -4.55 -11.36
CA ASP A 97 -11.97 -4.66 -9.90
C ASP A 97 -11.76 -6.10 -9.42
N ALA A 98 -11.88 -7.12 -10.30
CA ALA A 98 -11.62 -8.52 -9.95
C ALA A 98 -10.13 -8.89 -10.01
N SER A 99 -9.35 -8.18 -10.83
CA SER A 99 -7.88 -8.35 -10.89
C SER A 99 -7.25 -7.95 -9.55
N VAL A 100 -6.14 -8.60 -9.14
CA VAL A 100 -5.37 -8.18 -7.95
C VAL A 100 -3.92 -8.01 -8.37
N GLU A 101 -3.73 -7.10 -9.30
CA GLU A 101 -2.43 -6.83 -9.91
C GLU A 101 -1.84 -5.54 -9.34
N ILE A 102 -0.51 -5.46 -9.38
CA ILE A 102 0.21 -4.22 -9.10
C ILE A 102 0.12 -3.39 -10.37
N ASP A 103 -0.83 -2.45 -10.41
CA ASP A 103 -1.11 -1.61 -11.58
C ASP A 103 -0.96 -0.12 -11.26
N ILE A 104 -0.93 0.71 -12.31
CA ILE A 104 -0.78 2.16 -12.17
C ILE A 104 -1.99 2.77 -11.44
N PRO A 105 -3.25 2.46 -11.78
CA PRO A 105 -4.40 3.06 -11.10
C PRO A 105 -4.41 2.87 -9.57
N ARG A 106 -4.14 1.66 -9.07
CA ARG A 106 -4.13 1.37 -7.61
C ARG A 106 -3.00 2.07 -6.90
N ILE A 107 -1.80 2.03 -7.47
CA ILE A 107 -0.65 2.74 -6.91
C ILE A 107 -0.91 4.24 -6.94
N HIS A 108 -1.50 4.77 -8.01
CA HIS A 108 -1.83 6.19 -8.11
C HIS A 108 -2.82 6.62 -7.02
N HIS A 109 -3.94 5.90 -6.86
CA HIS A 109 -4.92 6.20 -5.81
C HIS A 109 -4.35 5.99 -4.41
N PHE A 110 -3.54 4.95 -4.20
CA PHE A 110 -2.85 4.75 -2.95
C PHE A 110 -1.94 5.93 -2.62
N LEU A 111 -1.09 6.37 -3.56
CA LEU A 111 -0.21 7.52 -3.35
C LEU A 111 -1.02 8.77 -3.07
N TRP A 112 -2.08 9.04 -3.83
CA TRP A 112 -2.95 10.20 -3.61
C TRP A 112 -3.49 10.25 -2.17
N VAL A 113 -4.08 9.15 -1.69
CA VAL A 113 -4.63 9.05 -0.33
C VAL A 113 -3.52 9.08 0.71
N PHE A 114 -2.40 8.39 0.48
CA PHE A 114 -1.36 8.26 1.50
C PHE A 114 -0.53 9.54 1.65
N TYR A 115 -0.33 10.31 0.58
CA TYR A 115 0.33 11.61 0.65
C TYR A 115 -0.45 12.62 1.50
N THR A 116 -1.78 12.67 1.37
CA THR A 116 -2.61 13.58 2.19
C THR A 116 -2.58 13.21 3.67
N ILE A 117 -2.32 11.93 3.99
CA ILE A 117 -2.14 11.46 5.37
C ILE A 117 -0.74 11.81 5.90
N LEU A 118 0.29 11.63 5.08
CA LEU A 118 1.69 11.88 5.46
C LEU A 118 2.03 13.37 5.51
N ASN A 119 1.32 14.20 4.75
CA ASN A 119 1.50 15.64 4.69
C ASN A 119 0.12 16.35 4.65
N PRO A 120 -0.57 16.50 5.81
CA PRO A 120 -1.94 17.02 5.88
C PRO A 120 -2.11 18.46 5.37
N ASP A 121 -1.04 19.25 5.38
CA ASP A 121 -1.06 20.63 4.91
C ASP A 121 -0.99 20.72 3.37
N THR A 122 -0.80 19.59 2.68
CA THR A 122 -0.71 19.55 1.22
C THR A 122 -2.06 19.32 0.58
N ILE A 123 -2.48 20.27 -0.25
CA ILE A 123 -3.61 20.10 -1.16
C ILE A 123 -3.08 19.41 -2.42
N LEU A 124 -3.32 18.10 -2.53
CA LEU A 124 -2.89 17.29 -3.66
C LEU A 124 -4.08 16.90 -4.55
N SER A 125 -4.06 17.36 -5.79
CA SER A 125 -5.02 16.92 -6.81
C SER A 125 -4.73 15.48 -7.24
N PRO A 126 -5.76 14.60 -7.36
CA PRO A 126 -5.60 13.27 -7.92
C PRO A 126 -5.13 13.28 -9.38
N GLY A 127 -5.31 14.39 -10.11
CA GLY A 127 -4.84 14.58 -11.49
C GLY A 127 -3.47 15.23 -11.61
N SER A 128 -2.69 15.32 -10.52
CA SER A 128 -1.36 15.91 -10.54
C SER A 128 -0.40 15.13 -11.44
N LYS A 129 0.28 15.83 -12.37
CA LYS A 129 1.27 15.21 -13.28
C LYS A 129 2.42 14.56 -12.51
N ASP A 130 2.92 15.22 -11.48
CA ASP A 130 3.99 14.71 -10.64
C ASP A 130 3.57 13.48 -9.83
N LEU A 131 2.31 13.46 -9.36
CA LEU A 131 1.76 12.30 -8.68
C LEU A 131 1.63 11.11 -9.63
N HIS A 132 1.17 11.36 -10.85
CA HIS A 132 1.12 10.34 -11.89
C HIS A 132 2.52 9.82 -12.25
N TYR A 133 3.50 10.71 -12.40
CA TYR A 133 4.91 10.33 -12.64
C TYR A 133 5.44 9.41 -11.53
N LEU A 134 5.22 9.76 -10.26
CA LEU A 134 5.58 8.90 -9.14
C LEU A 134 4.83 7.58 -9.16
N ALA A 135 3.54 7.58 -9.52
CA ALA A 135 2.73 6.37 -9.59
C ALA A 135 3.27 5.40 -10.65
N VAL A 136 3.51 5.87 -11.88
CA VAL A 136 4.07 5.05 -12.97
C VAL A 136 5.35 4.37 -12.54
N GLY A 137 6.35 5.14 -12.12
CA GLY A 137 7.64 4.54 -11.79
C GLY A 137 7.65 3.74 -10.49
N THR A 138 6.73 4.02 -9.55
CA THR A 138 6.53 3.16 -8.37
C THR A 138 5.91 1.82 -8.78
N THR A 139 4.91 1.83 -9.67
CA THR A 139 4.32 0.61 -10.22
C THR A 139 5.38 -0.23 -10.94
N ASP A 140 6.13 0.37 -11.87
CA ASP A 140 7.19 -0.33 -12.62
C ASP A 140 8.21 -0.95 -11.67
N PHE A 141 8.70 -0.17 -10.69
CA PHE A 141 9.64 -0.66 -9.70
C PHE A 141 9.07 -1.85 -8.92
N LEU A 142 7.83 -1.75 -8.43
CA LEU A 142 7.21 -2.78 -7.61
C LEU A 142 6.92 -4.04 -8.44
N HIS A 143 6.33 -3.89 -9.61
CA HIS A 143 6.03 -4.99 -10.51
C HIS A 143 7.30 -5.79 -10.84
N ASP A 144 8.39 -5.11 -11.22
CA ASP A 144 9.68 -5.75 -11.52
C ASP A 144 10.26 -6.52 -10.33
N LYS A 145 10.09 -6.01 -9.11
CA LYS A 145 10.57 -6.73 -7.91
C LYS A 145 9.68 -7.90 -7.56
N PHE A 146 8.37 -7.73 -7.61
CA PHE A 146 7.40 -8.72 -7.11
C PHE A 146 7.16 -9.88 -8.08
N VAL A 147 7.28 -9.69 -9.40
CA VAL A 147 7.06 -10.77 -10.40
C VAL A 147 7.94 -11.99 -10.14
N SER A 148 9.14 -11.79 -9.59
CA SER A 148 10.11 -12.86 -9.29
C SER A 148 9.96 -13.47 -7.89
N LEU A 149 9.10 -12.92 -7.03
CA LEU A 149 8.96 -13.36 -5.66
C LEU A 149 8.01 -14.55 -5.53
N PRO A 150 8.28 -15.48 -4.58
CA PRO A 150 7.31 -16.50 -4.25
C PRO A 150 6.00 -15.86 -3.75
N LYS A 151 4.85 -16.38 -4.21
CA LYS A 151 3.53 -16.05 -3.66
C LYS A 151 3.34 -16.71 -2.30
N ASP A 152 4.03 -16.20 -1.30
CA ASP A 152 3.99 -16.66 0.08
C ASP A 152 4.22 -15.48 1.05
N SER A 153 3.23 -15.19 1.89
CA SER A 153 3.23 -14.11 2.88
C SER A 153 2.92 -14.64 4.28
N GLY A 154 3.70 -14.22 5.27
CA GLY A 154 3.42 -14.52 6.68
C GLY A 154 2.09 -13.94 7.14
N VAL A 155 1.72 -12.76 6.62
CA VAL A 155 0.44 -12.09 6.94
C VAL A 155 -0.73 -12.90 6.39
N LYS A 156 -0.63 -13.39 5.13
CA LYS A 156 -1.66 -14.28 4.56
C LYS A 156 -1.85 -15.54 5.38
N LYS A 157 -0.75 -16.20 5.78
CA LYS A 157 -0.80 -17.43 6.61
C LYS A 157 -1.48 -17.18 7.96
N TYR A 158 -1.19 -16.04 8.59
CA TYR A 158 -1.82 -15.66 9.86
C TYR A 158 -3.33 -15.39 9.70
N LEU A 159 -3.72 -14.64 8.67
CA LEU A 159 -5.13 -14.34 8.42
C LEU A 159 -5.94 -15.59 8.04
N ALA A 160 -5.32 -16.54 7.35
CA ALA A 160 -5.92 -17.80 6.94
C ALA A 160 -6.14 -18.82 8.08
N GLN A 161 -5.65 -18.56 9.29
CA GLN A 161 -5.93 -19.44 10.44
C GLN A 161 -7.45 -19.59 10.67
N LYS A 162 -7.90 -20.71 11.22
CA LYS A 162 -9.32 -20.84 11.60
C LYS A 162 -9.68 -19.84 12.69
N ASN A 163 -10.93 -19.39 12.70
CA ASN A 163 -11.50 -18.61 13.81
C ASN A 163 -12.34 -19.57 14.63
N GLU A 164 -11.88 -19.95 15.82
CA GLU A 164 -12.67 -20.81 16.72
C GLU A 164 -13.63 -19.97 17.55
N TYR A 165 -13.26 -18.72 17.82
CA TYR A 165 -14.02 -17.79 18.63
C TYR A 165 -14.08 -16.39 18.00
N GLY A 166 -15.09 -15.61 18.37
CA GLY A 166 -15.26 -14.24 17.87
C GLY A 166 -14.07 -13.31 18.21
N TRP A 167 -13.35 -13.57 19.30
CA TRP A 167 -12.15 -12.80 19.64
C TRP A 167 -10.97 -13.06 18.70
N ASP A 168 -10.95 -14.16 17.95
CA ASP A 168 -9.88 -14.45 16.99
C ASP A 168 -9.95 -13.49 15.80
N VAL A 169 -11.16 -13.15 15.36
CA VAL A 169 -11.40 -12.11 14.36
C VAL A 169 -10.91 -10.76 14.88
N LYS A 170 -11.24 -10.41 16.13
CA LYS A 170 -10.77 -9.15 16.75
C LYS A 170 -9.25 -9.10 16.84
N LYS A 171 -8.59 -10.19 17.23
CA LYS A 171 -7.11 -10.28 17.28
C LYS A 171 -6.50 -10.08 15.89
N LYS A 172 -7.08 -10.68 14.85
CA LYS A 172 -6.60 -10.51 13.47
C LYS A 172 -6.73 -9.08 12.96
N ILE A 173 -7.88 -8.45 13.18
CA ILE A 173 -8.10 -7.03 12.84
C ILE A 173 -7.14 -6.14 13.61
N GLY A 174 -6.99 -6.35 14.92
CA GLY A 174 -6.03 -5.62 15.74
C GLY A 174 -4.59 -5.79 15.24
N MET A 175 -4.18 -7.02 14.91
CA MET A 175 -2.86 -7.28 14.34
C MET A 175 -2.66 -6.47 13.07
N VAL A 176 -3.55 -6.59 12.08
CA VAL A 176 -3.46 -5.83 10.82
C VAL A 176 -3.40 -4.32 11.09
N GLY A 177 -4.26 -3.81 11.98
CA GLY A 177 -4.38 -2.40 12.32
C GLY A 177 -3.18 -1.80 13.06
N TYR A 178 -2.47 -2.57 13.89
CA TYR A 178 -1.30 -2.09 14.64
C TYR A 178 0.04 -2.41 13.98
N THR A 179 0.04 -3.39 13.08
CA THR A 179 1.28 -4.05 12.66
C THR A 179 1.63 -3.73 11.21
N LEU A 180 0.66 -3.59 10.30
CA LEU A 180 0.95 -3.14 8.94
C LEU A 180 1.14 -1.62 8.93
N ILE A 181 2.24 -1.15 8.36
CA ILE A 181 2.60 0.26 8.26
C ILE A 181 1.51 1.06 7.56
N TYR A 182 1.02 0.63 6.39
CA TYR A 182 0.02 1.44 5.67
C TYR A 182 -1.33 1.50 6.42
N VAL A 183 -1.75 0.36 7.02
CA VAL A 183 -2.99 0.31 7.78
C VAL A 183 -2.87 1.11 9.08
N SER A 184 -1.83 0.89 9.88
CA SER A 184 -1.63 1.61 11.14
C SER A 184 -1.50 3.13 10.93
N THR A 185 -0.84 3.56 9.84
CA THR A 185 -0.74 4.97 9.48
C THR A 185 -2.12 5.55 9.16
N LEU A 186 -2.92 4.87 8.33
CA LEU A 186 -4.31 5.24 8.02
C LEU A 186 -5.15 5.38 9.31
N PHE A 187 -5.12 4.38 10.19
CA PHE A 187 -5.89 4.40 11.44
C PHE A 187 -5.43 5.51 12.39
N SER A 188 -4.11 5.70 12.59
CA SER A 188 -3.59 6.70 13.54
C SER A 188 -4.00 8.14 13.23
N LYS A 189 -4.28 8.44 11.96
CA LYS A 189 -4.61 9.79 11.48
C LYS A 189 -6.11 10.04 11.32
N LEU A 190 -6.93 9.00 11.25
CA LEU A 190 -8.40 9.13 11.21
C LEU A 190 -9.03 9.34 12.61
N TYR A 191 -8.28 9.12 13.70
CA TYR A 191 -8.74 9.25 15.08
C TYR A 191 -8.02 10.37 15.88
N GLN A 192 -7.42 11.34 15.19
CA GLN A 192 -6.89 12.58 15.76
C GLN A 192 -7.79 13.75 15.38
#